data_AF-Q6GWE3-F1
#
_entry.id   AF-Q6GWE3-F1
#
_cell.length_a   1.000
_cell.length_b   1.000
_cell.length_c   1.000
_cell.angle_alpha   90.00
_cell.angle_beta   90.00
_cell.angle_gamma   90.00
#
_symmetry.space_group_name_H-M   'P 1'
#
loop_
_entity.id
_entity.type
_entity.pdbx_description
1 polymer ?
#
loop_
_entity_poly.entity_id
_entity_poly.type
_entity_poly.pdbx_seq_one_letter_code
_entity_poly.pdbx_strand_id
1 'polypeptide(L)'
;SSTDGNNEGLFVLDQSSNVISLAQELDREVATPYTLHIAASNSPDATGIPLQTSILVVTVNVREANPRPIFEQDLYTAGISTLDSIGRELLTVRV
;
A
#
# COMPACT_ATOMS: atom_id res chain seq x y z
N SER A 1 -14.11 -9.29 17.81
CA SER A 1 -13.98 -8.10 16.94
C SER A 1 -14.46 -8.45 15.54
N SER A 2 -15.13 -7.52 14.85
CA SER A 2 -15.58 -7.70 13.46
C SER A 2 -14.87 -6.69 12.56
N THR A 3 -14.50 -7.10 11.34
CA THR A 3 -13.80 -6.25 10.37
C THR A 3 -14.70 -6.05 9.15
N ASP A 4 -15.18 -4.82 8.95
CA ASP A 4 -15.86 -4.41 7.71
C ASP A 4 -14.83 -3.77 6.75
N GLY A 5 -15.08 -3.85 5.44
CA GLY A 5 -14.11 -3.46 4.40
C GLY A 5 -13.08 -4.53 4.01
N ASN A 6 -13.27 -5.79 4.45
CA ASN A 6 -12.41 -6.94 4.14
C ASN A 6 -13.16 -8.03 3.34
N ASN A 7 -13.98 -7.63 2.36
CA ASN A 7 -14.87 -8.53 1.65
C ASN A 7 -14.14 -9.63 0.85
N GLU A 8 -12.90 -9.34 0.47
CA GLU A 8 -12.02 -10.24 -0.30
C GLU A 8 -11.16 -11.13 0.62
N GLY A 9 -11.26 -10.98 1.93
CA GLY A 9 -10.49 -11.77 2.90
C GLY A 9 -8.98 -11.50 2.84
N LEU A 10 -8.56 -10.32 2.37
CA LEU A 10 -7.16 -9.91 2.23
C LEU A 10 -6.47 -9.65 3.57
N PHE A 11 -7.23 -9.36 4.61
CA PHE A 11 -6.73 -9.04 5.95
C PHE A 11 -7.19 -10.06 6.98
N VAL A 12 -6.34 -10.36 7.97
CA VAL A 12 -6.67 -11.18 9.14
C VAL A 12 -6.46 -10.35 10.40
N LEU A 13 -7.47 -10.34 11.28
CA LEU A 13 -7.35 -9.79 12.63
C LEU A 13 -7.28 -10.95 13.63
N ASP A 14 -6.12 -11.12 14.28
CA ASP A 14 -5.98 -12.03 15.41
C ASP A 14 -6.59 -11.37 16.66
N GLN A 15 -7.67 -11.94 17.19
CA GLN A 15 -8.40 -11.39 18.32
C GLN A 15 -7.67 -11.54 19.66
N SER A 16 -6.66 -12.42 19.74
CA SER A 16 -5.88 -12.66 20.96
C SER A 16 -4.71 -11.68 21.07
N SER A 17 -4.00 -11.45 19.96
CA SER A 17 -2.85 -10.53 19.90
C SER A 17 -3.22 -9.11 19.44
N ASN A 18 -4.43 -8.91 18.91
CA ASN A 18 -4.90 -7.67 18.28
C ASN A 18 -4.03 -7.21 17.10
N VAL A 19 -3.38 -8.15 16.41
CA VAL A 19 -2.55 -7.87 15.24
C VAL A 19 -3.37 -8.01 13.96
N ILE A 20 -3.29 -6.99 13.10
CA ILE A 20 -3.78 -7.06 11.71
C ILE A 20 -2.61 -7.51 10.82
N SER A 21 -2.84 -8.56 10.04
CA SER A 21 -1.88 -9.12 9.09
C SER A 21 -2.52 -9.32 7.72
N LEU A 22 -1.69 -9.52 6.70
CA LEU A 22 -2.15 -9.85 5.36
C LEU A 22 -2.40 -11.36 5.24
N ALA A 23 -3.56 -11.73 4.71
CA ALA A 23 -3.84 -13.09 4.28
C ALA A 23 -3.22 -13.39 2.91
N GLN A 24 -3.12 -12.36 2.06
CA GLN A 24 -2.68 -12.42 0.67
C GLN A 24 -1.92 -11.13 0.30
N GLU A 25 -1.14 -11.18 -0.77
CA GLU A 25 -0.47 -9.99 -1.30
C GLU A 25 -1.50 -8.97 -1.82
N LEU A 26 -1.23 -7.68 -1.59
CA LEU A 26 -2.09 -6.61 -2.07
C LEU A 26 -1.61 -6.13 -3.43
N ASP A 27 -2.52 -6.07 -4.39
CA ASP A 27 -2.28 -5.45 -5.68
C ASP A 27 -2.76 -3.99 -5.66
N ARG A 28 -1.86 -3.09 -6.01
CA ARG A 28 -2.11 -1.64 -6.08
C ARG A 28 -3.02 -1.27 -7.26
N GLU A 29 -3.00 -2.05 -8.35
CA GLU A 29 -3.86 -1.84 -9.51
C GLU A 29 -5.32 -2.21 -9.19
N VAL A 30 -5.54 -3.09 -8.22
CA VAL A 30 -6.86 -3.51 -7.76
C VAL A 30 -7.47 -2.45 -6.84
N ALA A 31 -6.78 -2.07 -5.75
CA ALA A 31 -7.25 -1.00 -4.86
C ALA A 31 -6.14 -0.35 -4.04
N THR A 32 -6.23 0.97 -3.91
CA THR A 32 -5.46 1.74 -2.93
C THR A 32 -6.16 3.09 -2.64
N PRO A 33 -6.46 3.45 -1.38
CA PRO A 33 -6.25 2.68 -0.15
C PRO A 33 -7.37 1.66 0.14
N TYR A 34 -7.11 0.72 1.05
CA TYR A 34 -8.15 -0.09 1.70
C TYR A 34 -8.58 0.58 3.01
N THR A 35 -9.88 0.55 3.32
CA THR A 35 -10.43 1.07 4.58
C THR A 35 -11.08 -0.07 5.35
N LEU A 36 -10.57 -0.34 6.56
CA LEU A 36 -11.07 -1.36 7.46
C LEU A 36 -11.77 -0.70 8.66
N HIS A 37 -12.97 -1.17 9.00
CA HIS A 37 -13.63 -0.80 10.25
C HIS A 37 -13.55 -1.95 11.24
N ILE A 38 -12.79 -1.75 12.30
CA ILE A 38 -12.58 -2.74 13.36
C ILE A 38 -13.52 -2.42 14.52
N ALA A 39 -14.49 -3.29 14.74
CA ALA A 39 -15.37 -3.24 15.90
C ALA A 39 -14.74 -4.00 17.07
N ALA A 40 -14.53 -3.31 18.20
CA ALA A 40 -14.14 -3.90 19.47
C ALA A 40 -15.33 -3.88 20.43
N SER A 41 -15.64 -5.05 20.99
CA SER A 41 -16.65 -5.22 22.03
C SER A 41 -15.98 -5.85 23.25
N ASN A 42 -16.42 -5.46 24.44
CA ASN A 42 -16.11 -6.23 25.63
C ASN A 42 -16.94 -7.53 25.66
N SER A 43 -16.44 -8.52 26.40
CA SER A 43 -17.20 -9.74 26.65
C SER A 43 -18.52 -9.38 27.32
N PRO A 44 -19.66 -10.00 26.94
CA PRO A 44 -20.89 -9.86 27.70
C PRO A 44 -20.60 -10.20 29.16
N ASP A 45 -21.16 -9.41 30.06
CA ASP A 45 -21.14 -9.71 31.49
C ASP A 45 -22.02 -10.95 31.76
N ALA A 46 -22.01 -11.44 33.01
CA ALA A 46 -22.83 -12.58 33.40
C ALA A 46 -24.34 -12.37 33.21
N THR A 47 -24.78 -11.15 32.86
CA THR A 47 -26.18 -10.81 32.59
C THR A 47 -26.56 -10.95 31.12
N GLY A 48 -25.60 -11.24 30.24
CA GLY A 48 -25.81 -11.45 28.81
C GLY A 48 -26.08 -10.16 28.03
N ILE A 49 -25.88 -8.99 28.65
CA ILE A 49 -26.07 -7.70 28.00
C ILE A 49 -24.80 -7.41 27.16
N PRO A 50 -24.92 -7.22 25.84
CA PRO A 50 -23.81 -6.77 25.03
C PRO A 50 -23.47 -5.34 25.44
N LEU A 51 -22.25 -5.10 25.93
CA LEU A 51 -21.84 -3.74 26.26
C LEU A 51 -21.29 -2.98 25.04
N GLN A 52 -20.89 -1.74 25.29
CA GLN A 52 -20.60 -0.71 24.29
C GLN A 52 -19.54 -1.17 23.29
N THR A 53 -19.86 -1.04 22.00
CA THR A 53 -18.94 -1.34 20.90
C THR A 53 -18.22 -0.06 20.47
N SER A 54 -16.90 -0.13 20.33
CA SER A 54 -16.09 0.95 19.75
C SER A 54 -15.65 0.58 18.34
N ILE A 55 -15.61 1.56 17.45
CA ILE A 55 -15.17 1.37 16.06
C ILE A 55 -13.86 2.12 15.86
N LEU A 56 -12.86 1.40 15.34
CA LEU A 56 -11.59 1.94 14.87
C LEU A 56 -11.56 1.87 13.34
N VAL A 57 -11.20 2.97 12.69
CA VAL A 57 -10.99 3.02 11.23
C VAL A 57 -9.49 2.89 10.94
N VAL A 58 -9.12 1.92 10.12
CA VAL A 58 -7.73 1.68 9.68
C VAL A 58 -7.65 1.87 8.17
N THR A 59 -6.77 2.78 7.73
CA THR A 59 -6.50 3.02 6.31
C THR A 59 -5.18 2.38 5.92
N VAL A 60 -5.23 1.39 5.03
CA VAL A 60 -4.04 0.69 4.52
C VAL A 60 -3.69 1.25 3.14
N ASN A 61 -2.53 1.88 3.04
CA ASN A 61 -2.01 2.40 1.78
C ASN A 61 -1.03 1.39 1.17
N VAL A 62 -1.28 0.96 -0.06
CA VAL A 62 -0.37 0.06 -0.78
C VAL A 62 0.71 0.88 -1.46
N ARG A 63 1.96 0.65 -1.10
CA ARG A 63 3.11 1.29 -1.76
C ARG A 63 3.73 0.30 -2.74
N GLU A 64 4.20 0.83 -3.86
CA GLU A 64 4.96 0.00 -4.80
C GLU A 64 6.28 -0.43 -4.15
N ALA A 65 6.48 -1.75 -4.05
CA ALA A 65 7.65 -2.32 -3.39
C ALA A 65 8.95 -2.02 -4.17
N ASN A 66 8.84 -1.86 -5.50
CA ASN A 66 9.94 -1.55 -6.38
C ASN A 66 9.50 -0.51 -7.43
N PRO A 67 9.48 0.79 -7.09
CA PRO A 67 9.14 1.83 -8.05
C PRO A 67 10.17 1.80 -9.18
N ARG A 68 9.73 1.47 -10.39
CA ARG A 68 10.61 1.48 -11.56
C ARG A 68 10.88 2.95 -11.91
N PRO A 69 12.14 3.33 -12.15
CA PRO A 69 12.43 4.71 -12.52
C PRO A 69 11.85 4.96 -13.93
N ILE A 70 11.15 6.09 -14.09
CA ILE A 70 10.46 6.45 -15.34
C ILE A 70 11.24 7.58 -15.97
N PHE A 71 11.77 7.37 -17.17
CA PHE A 71 12.50 8.42 -17.88
C PHE A 71 11.59 9.63 -18.15
N GLU A 72 12.14 10.85 -18.03
CA GLU A 72 11.39 12.08 -18.31
C GLU A 72 10.98 12.20 -19.79
N GLN A 73 11.68 11.50 -20.70
CA GLN A 73 11.42 11.49 -22.13
C GLN A 73 11.45 10.07 -22.70
N ASP A 74 10.56 9.80 -23.66
CA ASP A 74 10.52 8.52 -24.38
C ASP A 74 11.69 8.35 -25.37
N LEU A 75 12.25 9.47 -25.85
CA LEU A 75 13.36 9.48 -26.79
C LEU A 75 14.35 10.60 -26.44
N TYR A 76 15.60 10.21 -26.24
CA TYR A 76 16.72 11.13 -26.16
C TYR A 76 17.62 10.96 -27.39
N THR A 77 17.91 12.07 -28.08
CA THR A 77 18.79 12.09 -29.25
C THR A 77 20.00 12.96 -28.97
N ALA A 78 21.19 12.48 -29.32
CA ALA A 78 22.42 13.25 -29.28
C ALA A 78 23.21 13.04 -30.58
N GLY A 79 24.00 14.06 -30.96
CA GLY A 79 24.85 14.04 -32.14
C GLY A 79 26.32 14.18 -31.78
N ILE A 80 27.18 13.60 -32.61
CA ILE A 80 28.63 13.74 -32.52
C ILE A 80 29.17 14.45 -33.76
N SER A 81 30.29 15.16 -33.58
CA SER A 81 31.02 15.83 -34.65
C SER A 81 32.46 15.34 -34.70
N THR A 82 33.11 15.45 -35.87
CA THR A 82 34.55 15.16 -36.02
C THR A 82 35.44 16.13 -35.23
N LEU A 83 34.87 17.22 -34.74
CA LEU A 83 35.54 18.21 -33.89
C LEU A 83 35.37 17.92 -32.39
N ASP A 84 34.61 16.89 -32.01
CA ASP A 84 34.38 16.58 -30.62
C ASP A 84 35.66 16.06 -29.95
N SER A 85 35.95 16.57 -28.76
CA SER A 85 37.06 16.10 -27.94
C SER A 85 36.70 14.80 -27.23
N ILE A 86 37.73 13.98 -26.98
CA ILE A 86 37.58 12.76 -26.19
C ILE A 86 37.09 13.13 -24.78
N GLY A 87 36.05 12.46 -24.31
CA GLY A 87 35.42 12.70 -23.01
C GLY A 87 34.35 13.80 -23.02
N ARG A 88 33.96 14.33 -24.18
CA ARG A 88 32.83 15.27 -24.28
C ARG A 88 31.53 14.59 -23.82
N GLU A 89 30.85 15.21 -22.85
CA GLU A 89 29.50 14.81 -22.48
C GLU A 89 28.53 15.11 -23.64
N LEU A 90 27.77 14.10 -24.06
CA LEU A 90 26.82 14.22 -25.17
C LEU A 90 25.40 14.50 -24.68
N LEU A 91 25.02 13.88 -23.57
CA LEU A 91 23.66 13.91 -23.06
C LEU A 91 23.65 13.49 -21.59
N THR A 92 22.86 14.21 -20.79
CA THR A 92 22.41 13.75 -19.47
C THR A 92 20.98 13.25 -19.58
N VAL A 93 20.73 12.03 -19.12
CA VAL A 93 19.39 11.43 -19.04
C VAL A 93 18.84 11.60 -17.62
N ARG A 94 17.53 11.85 -17.51
CA ARG A 94 16.82 12.04 -16.23
C ARG A 94 15.72 10.99 -16.07
N VAL A 95 15.55 10.56 -14.82
CA VAL A 95 14.63 9.51 -14.37
C VAL A 95 13.89 9.95 -13.12
#